data_AF-A0A2T0LI52-F1
#
_entry.id   AF-A0A2T0LI52-F1
#
_cell.length_a   1.000
_cell.length_b   1.000
_cell.length_c   1.000
_cell.angle_alpha   90.00
_cell.angle_beta   90.00
_cell.angle_gamma   90.00
#
_symmetry.space_group_name_H-M   'P 1'
#
loop_
_entity.id
_entity.type
_entity.pdbx_description
1 polymer ?
#
loop_
_entity_poly.entity_id
_entity_poly.type
_entity_poly.pdbx_seq_one_letter_code
_entity_poly.pdbx_strand_id
1 'polypeptide(L)' 'MWQRGLNWLAIILVGLFGLMWVGIVIYADQGSSLWMRVVQVVFGLLLLGWAVQKAFRLAGGRV' A
#
# COMPACT_ATOMS: atom_id res chain seq x y z
N MET A 1 15.53 -5.71 -18.56
CA MET A 1 15.66 -6.25 -17.18
C MET A 1 15.47 -5.17 -16.11
N TRP A 2 16.03 -3.97 -16.28
CA TRP A 2 15.93 -2.84 -15.32
C TRP A 2 14.49 -2.40 -14.98
N GLN A 3 13.61 -2.27 -15.97
CA GLN A 3 12.19 -1.91 -15.75
C GLN A 3 11.44 -2.88 -14.83
N ARG A 4 11.77 -4.18 -14.90
CA ARG A 4 11.14 -5.18 -14.02
C ARG A 4 11.58 -4.99 -12.57
N GLY A 5 12.86 -4.67 -12.36
CA GLY A 5 13.39 -4.32 -11.03
C GLY A 5 12.76 -3.05 -10.46
N LEU A 6 12.65 -1.99 -11.27
CA LEU A 6 11.98 -0.74 -10.86
C LEU A 6 10.49 -0.96 -10.53
N ASN A 7 9.79 -1.79 -11.29
CA ASN A 7 8.40 -2.15 -11.00
C ASN A 7 8.28 -2.88 -9.66
N TRP A 8 9.18 -3.82 -9.37
CA TRP A 8 9.23 -4.50 -8.07
C TRP A 8 9.51 -3.53 -6.93
N LEU A 9 10.46 -2.62 -7.10
CA LEU A 9 10.76 -1.57 -6.11
C LEU A 9 9.54 -0.68 -5.84
N ALA A 10 8.86 -0.22 -6.89
CA ALA A 10 7.65 0.59 -6.74
C ALA A 10 6.55 -0.16 -5.97
N ILE A 11 6.33 -1.43 -6.28
CA ILE A 11 5.37 -2.29 -5.56
C ILE A 11 5.72 -2.39 -4.08
N ILE A 12 6.99 -2.66 -3.75
CA ILE A 12 7.45 -2.79 -2.37
C ILE A 12 7.28 -1.47 -1.61
N LEU A 13 7.69 -0.35 -2.21
CA LEU A 13 7.58 0.96 -1.60
C LEU A 13 6.12 1.34 -1.32
N VAL A 14 5.22 1.12 -2.29
CA VAL A 14 3.79 1.40 -2.12
C VAL A 14 3.17 0.48 -1.06
N GLY A 15 3.53 -0.81 -1.06
CA GLY A 15 3.03 -1.76 -0.07
C GLY A 15 3.48 -1.43 1.36
N LEU A 16 4.77 -1.12 1.54
CA LEU A 16 5.32 -0.70 2.84
C LEU A 16 4.68 0.61 3.31
N PHE A 17 4.55 1.58 2.41
CA PHE A 17 3.89 2.84 2.72
C PHE A 17 2.43 2.62 3.17
N GLY A 18 1.65 1.81 2.43
CA GLY A 18 0.28 1.49 2.79
C GLY A 18 0.17 0.79 4.16
N LEU A 19 1.06 -0.16 4.45
CA LEU A 19 1.11 -0.85 5.74
C LEU A 19 1.45 0.11 6.89
N MET A 20 2.50 0.92 6.73
CA MET A 20 2.90 1.91 7.74
C MET A 20 1.82 2.96 7.94
N TRP A 21 1.16 3.41 6.87
CA TRP A 21 0.08 4.38 6.94
C TRP A 21 -1.07 3.88 7.82
N VAL A 22 -1.53 2.64 7.60
CA VAL A 22 -2.58 2.05 8.46
C VAL A 22 -2.12 2.01 9.92
N GLY A 23 -0.87 1.64 10.19
CA GLY A 23 -0.30 1.67 11.54
C GLY A 23 -0.35 3.07 12.16
N ILE A 24 0.09 4.09 11.43
CA ILE A 24 0.07 5.49 11.89
C ILE A 24 -1.35 5.94 12.22
N VAL A 25 -2.32 5.65 11.35
CA VAL A 25 -3.71 6.06 11.57
C VAL A 25 -4.31 5.40 12.81
N ILE A 26 -3.97 4.13 13.06
CA ILE A 26 -4.46 3.39 14.23
C ILE A 26 -3.80 3.88 15.52
N TYR A 27 -2.47 4.04 15.53
CA TYR A 27 -1.73 4.25 16.78
C TYR A 27 -1.37 5.72 17.07
N ALA A 28 -1.12 6.52 16.04
CA ALA A 28 -0.58 7.88 16.19
C ALA A 28 -1.58 8.99 15.86
N ASP A 29 -2.57 8.76 14.99
CA ASP A 29 -3.53 9.78 14.58
C ASP A 29 -4.66 9.98 15.61
N GLN A 30 -4.36 10.69 16.70
CA GLN A 30 -5.36 11.00 17.74
C GLN A 30 -6.16 12.28 17.46
N GLY A 31 -5.77 13.06 16.43
CA GLY A 31 -6.39 14.35 16.12
C GLY A 31 -7.55 14.26 15.13
N SER A 32 -7.59 13.23 14.29
CA SER A 32 -8.63 13.07 13.28
C SER A 32 -9.94 12.53 13.86
N SER A 33 -11.06 12.96 13.26
CA SER A 33 -12.37 12.39 13.56
C SER A 33 -12.43 10.90 13.19
N LEU A 34 -13.31 10.15 13.84
CA LEU A 34 -13.43 8.71 13.65
C LEU A 34 -13.68 8.34 12.18
N TRP A 35 -14.59 9.06 11.50
CA TRP A 35 -14.87 8.86 10.07
C TRP A 35 -13.65 9.14 9.18
N MET A 36 -12.87 10.17 9.50
CA MET A 36 -11.64 10.47 8.76
C MET A 36 -10.61 9.35 8.93
N ARG A 37 -10.47 8.79 10.14
CA ARG A 37 -9.58 7.63 10.38
C ARG A 37 -10.03 6.41 9.59
N VAL A 38 -11.33 6.14 9.48
CA VAL A 38 -11.86 5.04 8.64
C VAL A 38 -11.47 5.23 7.18
N VAL A 39 -11.65 6.42 6.61
CA VAL A 39 -11.27 6.72 5.22
C VAL A 39 -9.76 6.55 5.02
N GLN A 40 -8.94 7.02 5.96
CA GLN A 40 -7.49 6.87 5.90
C GLN A 40 -7.04 5.40 5.98
N VAL A 41 -7.68 4.58 6.82
CA VAL A 41 -7.41 3.13 6.89
C VAL A 41 -7.80 2.45 5.58
N VAL A 42 -8.99 2.74 5.05
CA VAL A 42 -9.44 2.19 3.76
C VAL A 42 -8.46 2.56 2.66
N PHE A 43 -7.99 3.80 2.61
CA PHE A 43 -6.96 4.23 1.68
C PHE A 43 -5.67 3.41 1.79
N GLY A 44 -5.14 3.22 3.01
CA GLY A 44 -3.94 2.41 3.23
C GLY A 44 -4.12 0.95 2.81
N LEU A 45 -5.28 0.35 3.08
CA LEU A 45 -5.62 -1.01 2.67
C LEU A 45 -5.75 -1.13 1.14
N LEU A 46 -6.30 -0.13 0.46
CA LEU A 46 -6.38 -0.10 -1.00
C LEU A 46 -4.98 -0.06 -1.65
N LEU A 47 -4.05 0.72 -1.09
CA LEU A 47 -2.66 0.74 -1.55
C LEU A 47 -1.98 -0.61 -1.36
N LEU A 48 -2.17 -1.23 -0.20
CA LEU A 48 -1.63 -2.55 0.10
C LEU A 48 -2.22 -3.61 -0.85
N GLY A 49 -3.54 -3.60 -1.05
CA GLY A 49 -4.23 -4.49 -1.98
C GLY A 49 -3.76 -4.30 -3.43
N TRP A 50 -3.57 -3.07 -3.87
CA TRP A 50 -3.00 -2.77 -5.18
C TRP A 50 -1.58 -3.32 -5.33
N ALA A 51 -0.72 -3.13 -4.33
CA ALA A 51 0.65 -3.63 -4.34
C ALA A 51 0.67 -5.16 -4.44
N VAL A 52 -0.14 -5.85 -3.64
CA VAL A 52 -0.30 -7.32 -3.68
C VAL A 52 -0.79 -7.78 -5.06
N GLN A 53 -1.84 -7.14 -5.60
CA GLN A 53 -2.37 -7.47 -6.91
C GLN A 53 -1.32 -7.31 -8.02
N LYS A 54 -0.55 -6.21 -7.98
CA LYS A 54 0.49 -5.95 -8.98
C LYS A 54 1.67 -6.91 -8.84
N ALA A 55 2.04 -7.28 -7.61
CA ALA A 55 3.06 -8.30 -7.34
C ALA A 55 2.69 -9.64 -7.98
N PHE A 56 1.44 -10.10 -7.80
CA PHE A 56 0.96 -11.34 -8.41
C PHE A 56 0.98 -11.30 -9.94
N ARG A 57 0.57 -10.19 -10.55
CA ARG A 57 0.63 -10.03 -12.02
C ARG A 57 2.06 -10.11 -12.54
N LEU A 58 2.98 -9.41 -11.88
CA LEU A 58 4.39 -9.35 -12.26
C LEU A 58 5.15 -10.68 -12.02
N ALA A 59 4.78 -11.41 -10.97
CA ALA A 59 5.29 -12.74 -10.66
C ALA A 59 4.75 -13.81 -11.63
N GLY A 60 3.46 -13.75 -11.94
CA GLY A 60 2.78 -14.68 -12.86
C GLY A 60 3.02 -14.43 -14.35
N GLY A 61 3.90 -13.49 -14.72
CA GLY A 61 4.27 -13.21 -16.12
C GLY A 61 3.19 -12.49 -16.94
N ARG A 62 2.07 -12.07 -16.33
CA ARG A 62 1.06 -11.22 -16.97
C ARG A 62 1.47 -9.77 -16.76
N VAL A 63 2.37 -9.30 -17.64
CA VAL A 63 2.92 -7.94 -17.61
C VAL A 63 1.90 -6.94 -18.12
#